data_AF-A0AAD9DUP2-F1
#
_entry.id   AF-A0AAD9DUP2-F1
#
_cell.length_a   1.000
_cell.length_b   1.000
_cell.length_c   1.000
_cell.angle_alpha   90.00
_cell.angle_beta   90.00
_cell.angle_gamma   90.00
#
_symmetry.space_group_name_H-M   'P 1'
#
loop_
_entity.id
_entity.type
_entity.pdbx_description
1 polymer ?
#
loop_
_entity_poly.entity_id
_entity_poly.type
_entity_poly.pdbx_seq_one_letter_code
_entity_poly.pdbx_strand_id
1 'polypeptide(L)'
;MSRTTPKNRGEKGRSTSAQSPSATQNLDVVDIVPGRLSESEWMSMLSQAEGEGFVADILDEFMNHLMVKCYEVYLKKQLLPFSVAWAKNAMVQVIELQYPTHDTGDGANTISLFKENAEPPPMITDSWAQGCMPVIRIPNFLQ
;
A
#
# COMPACT_ATOMS: atom_id res chain seq x y z
N MET A 1 83.67 -50.11 -15.67
CA MET A 1 83.27 -50.81 -16.92
C MET A 1 82.04 -50.06 -17.43
N SER A 2 81.96 -49.35 -18.56
CA SER A 2 82.69 -49.28 -19.84
C SER A 2 82.44 -47.86 -20.42
N ARG A 3 83.47 -47.09 -20.84
CA ARG A 3 83.85 -46.74 -22.24
C ARG A 3 82.67 -46.16 -23.08
N THR A 4 82.70 -44.98 -23.73
CA THR A 4 83.69 -44.31 -24.61
C THR A 4 83.26 -42.86 -24.96
N THR A 5 84.20 -41.92 -25.13
CA THR A 5 84.08 -40.67 -25.94
C THR A 5 84.41 -40.93 -27.42
N PRO A 6 83.97 -40.13 -28.42
CA PRO A 6 84.72 -38.92 -28.87
C PRO A 6 83.82 -37.76 -29.42
N LYS A 7 84.12 -36.47 -29.18
CA LYS A 7 85.00 -35.50 -29.91
C LYS A 7 84.32 -34.71 -31.06
N ASN A 8 84.29 -33.37 -30.88
CA ASN A 8 84.25 -32.22 -31.82
C ASN A 8 83.33 -32.23 -33.06
N ARG A 9 82.67 -31.09 -33.31
CA ARG A 9 83.20 -29.96 -34.15
C ARG A 9 82.14 -28.85 -34.19
N GLY A 10 82.55 -27.62 -33.90
CA GLY A 10 81.65 -26.46 -33.90
C GLY A 10 81.26 -26.02 -35.30
N GLU A 11 80.25 -25.15 -35.37
CA GLU A 11 80.24 -24.00 -36.28
C GLU A 11 79.12 -23.02 -35.92
N LYS A 12 79.48 -21.74 -36.00
CA LYS A 12 78.70 -20.57 -35.65
C LYS A 12 77.86 -20.19 -36.87
N GLY A 13 76.54 -20.32 -36.78
CA GLY A 13 75.59 -19.85 -37.79
C GLY A 13 74.66 -18.79 -37.21
N ARG A 14 74.89 -17.53 -37.56
CA ARG A 14 74.01 -16.38 -37.28
C ARG A 14 72.99 -16.30 -38.40
N SER A 15 71.69 -16.41 -38.11
CA SER A 15 70.65 -15.90 -39.01
C SER A 15 69.35 -15.63 -38.27
N THR A 16 69.05 -14.33 -38.24
CA THR A 16 67.76 -13.69 -38.04
C THR A 16 66.66 -14.34 -38.88
N SER A 17 65.52 -14.66 -38.28
CA SER A 17 64.21 -14.29 -38.83
C SER A 17 63.11 -14.58 -37.81
N ALA A 18 62.10 -13.72 -37.84
CA ALA A 18 60.97 -13.67 -36.93
C ALA A 18 60.27 -15.02 -36.76
N GLN A 19 60.09 -15.43 -35.49
CA GLN A 19 59.06 -16.39 -35.13
C GLN A 19 58.03 -15.60 -34.32
N SER A 20 56.91 -15.29 -34.96
CA SER A 20 55.68 -14.91 -34.27
C SER A 20 55.37 -15.99 -33.24
N PRO A 21 54.96 -15.65 -32.00
CA PRO A 21 54.42 -16.67 -31.12
C PRO A 21 53.17 -17.22 -31.80
N SER A 22 53.23 -18.52 -32.09
CA SER A 22 52.10 -19.32 -32.53
C SER A 22 50.90 -18.98 -31.66
N ALA A 23 49.85 -18.45 -32.27
CA ALA A 23 48.55 -18.35 -31.65
C ALA A 23 48.18 -19.76 -31.20
N THR A 24 48.30 -20.01 -29.90
CA THR A 24 47.65 -21.12 -29.24
C THR A 24 46.19 -20.98 -29.60
N GLN A 25 45.73 -21.81 -30.54
CA GLN A 25 44.32 -21.93 -30.86
C GLN A 25 43.66 -22.40 -29.57
N ASN A 26 43.08 -21.45 -28.84
CA ASN A 26 42.23 -21.76 -27.70
C ASN A 26 41.07 -22.59 -28.26
N LEU A 27 40.89 -23.75 -27.64
CA LEU A 27 39.73 -24.62 -27.78
C LEU A 27 38.46 -23.78 -27.84
N ASP A 28 37.91 -23.62 -29.04
CA ASP A 28 36.53 -23.23 -29.37
C ASP A 28 35.78 -22.45 -28.28
N VAL A 29 36.39 -21.35 -27.79
CA VAL A 29 35.69 -20.40 -26.92
C VAL A 29 34.89 -19.54 -27.88
N VAL A 30 33.60 -19.87 -28.01
CA VAL A 30 32.66 -19.06 -28.78
C VAL A 30 32.54 -17.73 -28.03
N ASP A 31 33.21 -16.72 -28.56
CA ASP A 31 33.13 -15.36 -28.06
C ASP A 31 31.84 -14.71 -28.60
N ILE A 32 30.98 -14.27 -27.70
CA ILE A 32 29.82 -13.43 -28.05
C ILE A 32 30.30 -12.02 -28.40
N VAL A 33 31.26 -11.50 -27.62
CA VAL A 33 32.01 -10.29 -27.94
C VAL A 33 33.50 -10.66 -28.01
N PRO A 34 34.13 -10.56 -29.19
CA PRO A 34 35.50 -11.01 -29.40
C PRO A 34 36.47 -10.49 -28.34
N GLY A 35 37.15 -11.38 -27.62
CA GLY A 35 38.15 -11.05 -26.60
C GLY A 35 37.63 -10.28 -25.37
N ARG A 36 36.31 -10.21 -25.18
CA ARG A 36 35.67 -9.47 -24.08
C ARG A 36 34.64 -10.28 -23.31
N LEU A 37 33.86 -11.12 -24.00
CA LEU A 37 32.80 -11.91 -23.39
C LEU A 37 32.67 -13.25 -24.11
N SER A 38 32.95 -14.32 -23.38
CA SER A 38 32.71 -15.68 -23.84
C SER A 38 31.25 -16.09 -23.63
N GLU A 39 30.79 -17.08 -24.40
CA GLU A 39 29.45 -17.65 -24.26
C GLU A 39 29.21 -18.26 -22.88
N SER A 40 30.22 -18.89 -22.28
CA SER A 40 30.12 -19.46 -20.93
C SER A 40 29.93 -18.40 -19.85
N GLU A 41 30.62 -17.26 -19.96
CA GLU A 41 30.44 -16.12 -19.05
C GLU A 41 29.03 -15.52 -19.19
N TRP A 42 28.54 -15.37 -20.43
CA TRP A 42 27.18 -14.89 -20.67
C TRP A 42 26.11 -15.83 -20.10
N MET A 43 26.23 -17.13 -20.34
CA MET A 43 25.30 -18.13 -19.79
C MET A 43 25.35 -18.18 -18.26
N SER A 44 26.55 -18.00 -17.66
CA SER A 44 26.70 -17.87 -16.21
C SER A 44 25.95 -16.64 -15.69
N MET A 45 26.11 -15.47 -16.33
CA MET A 45 25.38 -14.26 -15.95
C MET A 45 23.87 -14.43 -16.05
N LEU A 46 23.40 -15.09 -17.11
CA LEU A 46 21.97 -15.35 -17.31
C LEU A 46 21.41 -16.27 -16.21
N SER A 47 22.14 -17.35 -15.89
CA SER A 47 21.76 -18.27 -14.81
C SER A 47 21.77 -17.60 -13.43
N GLN A 48 22.70 -16.66 -13.21
CA GLN A 48 22.75 -15.88 -11.98
C GLN A 48 21.54 -14.94 -11.89
N ALA A 49 21.20 -14.21 -12.96
CA ALA A 49 20.06 -13.31 -12.99
C ALA A 49 18.73 -14.04 -12.74
N GLU A 50 18.57 -15.25 -13.28
CA GLU A 50 17.41 -16.11 -13.00
C GLU A 50 17.38 -16.56 -11.53
N GLY A 51 18.54 -16.96 -10.98
CA GLY A 51 18.67 -17.33 -9.57
C GLY A 51 18.34 -16.18 -8.62
N GLU A 52 18.73 -14.95 -8.96
CA GLU A 52 18.38 -13.75 -8.19
C GLU A 52 16.88 -13.49 -8.18
N GLY A 53 16.20 -13.65 -9.33
CA GLY A 53 14.74 -13.56 -9.41
C GLY A 53 14.03 -14.59 -8.53
N PHE A 54 14.49 -15.85 -8.57
CA PHE A 54 13.93 -16.90 -7.73
C PHE A 54 14.11 -16.63 -6.23
N VAL A 55 15.29 -16.12 -5.82
CA VAL A 55 15.52 -15.73 -4.41
C VAL A 55 14.63 -14.55 -4.01
N ALA A 56 14.42 -13.59 -4.90
CA ALA A 56 13.52 -12.47 -4.65
C ALA A 56 12.08 -12.94 -4.43
N ASP A 57 11.59 -13.87 -5.25
CA ASP A 57 10.24 -14.44 -5.11
C ASP A 57 10.06 -15.18 -3.78
N ILE A 58 11.05 -15.98 -3.37
CA ILE A 58 11.03 -16.66 -2.05
C ILE A 58 10.99 -15.63 -0.92
N LEU A 59 11.81 -14.59 -1.01
CA LEU A 59 11.87 -13.57 0.03
C LEU A 59 10.55 -12.81 0.13
N ASP A 60 9.92 -12.48 -1.01
CA ASP A 60 8.62 -11.82 -1.04
C ASP A 60 7.52 -12.70 -0.41
N GLU A 61 7.45 -13.98 -0.79
CA GLU A 61 6.50 -14.92 -0.20
C GLU A 61 6.70 -15.05 1.32
N PHE A 62 7.95 -15.19 1.75
CA PHE A 62 8.30 -15.29 3.16
C PHE A 62 7.91 -14.03 3.95
N MET A 63 8.24 -12.85 3.43
CA MET A 63 7.91 -11.58 4.06
C MET A 63 6.40 -11.38 4.14
N ASN A 64 5.66 -11.73 3.08
CA ASN A 64 4.21 -11.66 3.07
C ASN A 64 3.61 -12.60 4.14
N HIS A 65 4.11 -13.84 4.23
CA HIS A 65 3.66 -14.78 5.25
C HIS A 65 3.95 -14.29 6.67
N LEU A 66 5.16 -13.77 6.91
CA LEU A 66 5.54 -13.17 8.19
C LEU A 66 4.63 -12.00 8.56
N MET A 67 4.37 -11.09 7.62
CA MET A 67 3.51 -9.93 7.85
C MET A 67 2.10 -10.36 8.25
N VAL A 68 1.52 -11.35 7.56
CA VAL A 68 0.22 -11.91 7.92
C VAL A 68 0.24 -12.50 9.34
N LYS A 69 1.26 -13.30 9.68
CA LYS A 69 1.35 -13.93 11.01
C LYS A 69 1.59 -12.93 12.13
N CYS A 70 2.45 -11.94 11.92
CA CYS A 70 2.66 -10.83 12.85
C CYS A 70 1.37 -10.06 13.10
N TYR A 71 0.60 -9.79 12.03
CA TYR A 71 -0.68 -9.10 12.14
C TYR A 71 -1.74 -9.93 12.88
N GLU A 72 -1.84 -11.24 12.62
CA GLU A 72 -2.72 -12.13 13.38
C GLU A 72 -2.41 -12.12 14.89
N VAL A 73 -1.12 -12.19 15.25
CA VAL A 73 -0.68 -12.12 16.66
C VAL A 73 -1.00 -10.76 17.27
N TYR A 74 -0.76 -9.68 16.52
CA TYR A 74 -1.10 -8.32 16.94
C TYR A 74 -2.60 -8.17 17.23
N LEU A 75 -3.46 -8.64 16.31
CA LEU A 75 -4.91 -8.58 16.49
C LEU A 75 -5.36 -9.36 17.73
N LYS A 76 -4.82 -10.56 17.95
CA LYS A 76 -5.12 -11.35 19.15
C LYS A 76 -4.75 -10.61 20.44
N LYS A 77 -3.61 -9.92 20.45
CA LYS A 77 -3.16 -9.11 21.59
C LYS A 77 -4.03 -7.86 21.81
N GLN A 78 -4.51 -7.24 20.72
CA GLN A 78 -5.30 -6.01 20.78
C GLN A 78 -6.80 -6.25 21.01
N LEU A 79 -7.32 -7.44 20.71
CA LEU A 79 -8.74 -7.73 20.82
C LEU A 79 -9.29 -7.46 22.22
N LEU A 80 -8.64 -7.99 23.26
CA LEU A 80 -9.08 -7.81 24.64
C LEU A 80 -9.05 -6.33 25.09
N PRO A 81 -7.92 -5.59 25.01
CA PRO A 81 -7.89 -4.19 25.43
C PRO A 81 -8.85 -3.31 24.62
N PHE A 82 -8.98 -3.57 23.31
CA PHE A 82 -9.94 -2.86 22.46
C PHE A 82 -11.38 -3.11 22.92
N SER A 83 -11.78 -4.37 23.10
CA SER A 83 -13.15 -4.73 23.54
C SER A 83 -13.48 -4.16 24.91
N VAL A 84 -12.54 -4.18 25.86
CA VAL A 84 -12.74 -3.59 27.19
C VAL A 84 -12.89 -2.07 27.11
N ALA A 85 -12.03 -1.39 26.35
CA ALA A 85 -12.13 0.05 26.17
C ALA A 85 -13.44 0.45 25.47
N TRP A 86 -13.83 -0.30 24.43
CA TRP A 86 -15.10 -0.11 23.73
C TRP A 86 -16.29 -0.29 24.67
N ALA A 87 -16.34 -1.39 25.44
CA ALA A 87 -17.43 -1.67 26.37
C ALA A 87 -17.54 -0.59 27.46
N LYS A 88 -16.40 -0.15 28.03
CA LYS A 88 -16.37 0.96 28.97
C LYS A 88 -16.97 2.23 28.38
N ASN A 89 -16.55 2.62 27.18
CA ASN A 89 -17.03 3.84 26.53
C ASN A 89 -18.52 3.75 26.18
N ALA A 90 -18.99 2.57 25.76
CA ALA A 90 -20.40 2.33 25.51
C ALA A 90 -21.23 2.45 26.80
N MET A 91 -20.76 1.88 27.91
CA MET A 91 -21.44 2.01 29.20
C MET A 91 -21.53 3.47 29.67
N VAL A 92 -20.44 4.24 29.51
CA VAL A 92 -20.44 5.68 29.83
C VAL A 92 -21.49 6.41 29.01
N GLN A 93 -21.53 6.20 27.69
CA GLN A 93 -22.56 6.81 26.83
C GLN A 93 -23.98 6.43 27.25
N VAL A 94 -24.23 5.16 27.61
CA VAL A 94 -25.55 4.72 28.07
C VAL A 94 -25.94 5.45 29.37
N ILE A 95 -25.02 5.60 30.31
CA ILE A 95 -25.26 6.32 31.57
C ILE A 95 -25.55 7.80 31.29
N GLU A 96 -24.76 8.45 30.44
CA GLU A 96 -24.97 9.85 30.06
C GLU A 96 -26.33 10.08 29.40
N LEU A 97 -26.81 9.14 28.60
CA LEU A 97 -28.12 9.22 27.95
C LEU A 97 -29.29 8.90 28.91
N GLN A 98 -29.13 7.92 29.81
CA GLN A 98 -30.18 7.53 30.76
C GLN A 98 -30.32 8.50 31.92
N TYR A 99 -29.23 9.16 32.29
CA TYR A 99 -29.21 10.16 33.35
C TYR A 99 -28.68 11.49 32.80
N PRO A 100 -29.47 12.18 31.94
CA PRO A 100 -29.18 13.56 31.62
C PRO A 100 -29.00 14.34 32.92
N THR A 101 -28.03 15.24 32.97
CA THR A 101 -27.83 16.13 34.11
C THR A 101 -29.18 16.72 34.53
N HIS A 102 -29.45 16.69 35.84
CA HIS A 102 -30.68 17.21 36.42
C HIS A 102 -30.96 18.61 35.86
N ASP A 103 -31.98 18.71 35.02
CA ASP A 103 -32.46 19.98 34.51
C ASP A 103 -32.97 20.78 35.71
N THR A 104 -32.35 21.92 36.00
CA THR A 104 -32.80 22.83 37.06
C THR A 104 -34.16 23.46 36.75
N GLY A 105 -34.69 23.18 35.56
CA GLY A 105 -35.94 23.71 35.07
C GLY A 105 -35.79 25.16 34.65
N ASP A 106 -36.80 25.61 33.93
CA ASP A 106 -36.93 26.99 33.53
C ASP A 106 -37.25 27.87 34.75
N GLY A 107 -36.39 28.86 35.02
CA GLY A 107 -36.57 29.80 36.13
C GLY A 107 -37.84 30.63 35.95
N ALA A 108 -38.35 31.24 37.04
CA ALA A 108 -39.58 32.05 36.99
C ALA A 108 -39.57 33.17 35.93
N ASN A 109 -38.39 33.58 35.45
CA ASN A 109 -38.18 34.61 34.43
C ASN A 109 -38.31 34.10 32.98
N THR A 110 -38.32 32.78 32.74
CA THR A 110 -38.46 32.19 31.39
C THR A 110 -39.90 31.75 31.07
N ILE A 111 -40.77 31.64 32.08
CA ILE A 111 -42.21 31.35 31.91
C ILE A 111 -42.90 32.38 31.01
N SER A 112 -42.44 33.64 30.99
CA SER A 112 -42.97 34.68 30.09
C SER A 112 -42.67 34.44 28.60
N LEU A 113 -41.68 33.60 28.28
CA LEU A 113 -41.31 33.24 26.90
C LEU A 113 -42.19 32.10 26.34
N PHE A 114 -42.76 31.26 27.22
CA PHE A 114 -43.71 30.20 26.86
C PHE A 114 -45.14 30.72 26.73
N LYS A 115 -45.31 31.90 26.15
CA LYS A 115 -46.63 32.39 25.81
C LYS A 115 -47.16 31.56 24.65
N GLU A 116 -48.32 30.95 24.83
CA GLU A 116 -49.03 30.26 23.75
C GLU A 116 -49.18 31.20 22.55
N ASN A 117 -48.65 30.79 21.40
CA ASN A 117 -48.78 31.57 20.18
C ASN A 117 -50.25 31.61 19.79
N ALA A 118 -50.74 32.78 19.38
CA ALA A 118 -52.08 32.89 18.84
C ALA A 118 -52.21 31.97 17.61
N GLU A 119 -53.34 31.28 17.50
CA GLU A 119 -53.65 30.47 16.32
C GLU A 119 -53.50 31.35 15.07
N PRO A 120 -52.73 30.90 14.05
CA PRO A 120 -52.58 31.68 12.84
C PRO A 120 -53.96 31.86 12.19
N PRO A 121 -54.25 33.04 11.61
CA PRO A 121 -55.50 33.24 10.90
C PRO A 121 -55.63 32.20 9.78
N PRO A 122 -56.84 31.74 9.45
CA PRO A 122 -57.05 30.75 8.41
C PRO A 122 -56.40 31.23 7.12
N MET A 123 -55.54 30.39 6.55
CA MET A 123 -54.88 30.68 5.29
C MET A 123 -55.94 30.81 4.19
N ILE A 124 -55.82 31.82 3.34
CA ILE A 124 -56.68 31.91 2.16
C ILE A 124 -56.32 30.72 1.27
N THR A 125 -57.25 29.78 1.10
CA THR A 125 -57.05 28.64 0.21
C THR A 125 -56.75 29.16 -1.19
N ASP A 126 -55.70 28.62 -1.80
CA ASP A 126 -55.26 29.04 -3.13
C ASP A 126 -56.43 28.93 -4.12
N SER A 127 -56.58 29.94 -4.98
CA SER A 127 -57.62 29.98 -6.01
C SER A 127 -57.48 28.83 -7.01
N TRP A 128 -56.33 28.15 -7.02
CA TRP A 128 -56.03 27.02 -7.90
C TRP A 128 -56.33 25.65 -7.27
N ALA A 129 -56.74 25.60 -6.00
CA ALA A 129 -57.14 24.35 -5.37
C ALA A 129 -58.50 23.85 -5.91
N GLN A 130 -58.58 22.59 -6.32
CA GLN A 130 -59.81 22.00 -6.83
C GLN A 130 -60.91 22.01 -5.76
N GLY A 131 -62.03 22.70 -6.03
CA GLY A 131 -63.14 22.87 -5.08
C GLY A 131 -63.15 24.21 -4.34
N CYS A 132 -62.22 25.13 -4.63
CA CYS A 132 -62.25 26.48 -4.08
C CYS A 132 -63.39 27.33 -4.68
N MET A 133 -64.21 27.91 -3.81
CA MET A 133 -65.18 28.95 -4.16
C MET A 133 -64.64 30.32 -3.72
N PRO A 134 -64.70 31.36 -4.55
CA PRO A 134 -64.22 32.69 -4.19
C PRO A 134 -65.03 33.26 -3.02
N VAL A 135 -64.34 33.63 -1.95
CA VAL A 135 -64.96 34.25 -0.77
C VAL A 135 -65.23 35.73 -1.05
N ILE A 136 -66.49 36.08 -1.28
CA ILE A 136 -66.91 37.48 -1.44
C ILE A 136 -67.12 38.09 -0.04
N ARG A 137 -66.19 38.94 0.40
CA ARG A 137 -66.39 39.73 1.64
C ARG A 137 -67.24 40.95 1.33
N ILE A 138 -68.45 41.00 1.87
CA ILE A 138 -69.28 42.20 1.82
C ILE A 138 -68.73 43.17 2.86
N PRO A 139 -68.32 44.40 2.50
CA PRO A 139 -67.91 45.39 3.49
C PRO A 139 -69.11 45.71 4.39
N ASN A 140 -68.93 45.55 5.70
CA ASN A 140 -69.89 46.00 6.70
C ASN A 140 -69.93 47.54 6.69
N PHE A 141 -70.72 48.12 5.79
CA PHE A 141 -71.20 49.47 5.97
C PHE A 141 -72.37 49.39 6.94
N LEU A 142 -72.07 49.61 8.22
CA LEU A 142 -72.93 49.91 9.39
C LEU A 142 -72.55 49.07 10.61
N GLN A 143 -71.52 49.51 11.35
CA GLN A 143 -71.61 49.84 12.77
C GLN A 143 -70.37 50.62 13.22
#